data_AF-A0A2N2S6E9-F1
#
_entry.id   AF-A0A2N2S6E9-F1
#
_cell.length_a   1.000
_cell.length_b   1.000
_cell.length_c   1.000
_cell.angle_alpha   90.00
_cell.angle_beta   90.00
_cell.angle_gamma   90.00
#
_symmetry.space_group_name_H-M   'P 1'
#
loop_
_entity.id
_entity.type
_entity.pdbx_description
1 polymer ?
#
loop_
_entity_poly.entity_id
_entity_poly.type
_entity_poly.pdbx_seq_one_letter_code
_entity_poly.pdbx_strand_id
1 'polypeptide(L)'
;MYLNSGSYKAFKNLALLGAVLALCVVVLGAYVRLTDAGLGCPDWPGCYGTMTVPQSEAAIAKAQSAFPNSAVAVGKAWREMAHRYLAGTLGLIVLAIFVLGWKARREIKSSSWTPSFLLVL
;
A
#
# COMPACT_ATOMS: atom_id res chain seq x y z
N MET A 1 -26.05 -19.49 4.37
CA MET A 1 -24.85 -19.96 3.66
C MET A 1 -23.60 -19.55 4.44
N TYR A 2 -23.24 -20.33 5.48
CA TYR A 2 -21.95 -20.20 6.16
C TYR A 2 -20.87 -19.94 5.10
N LEU A 3 -19.92 -19.03 5.37
CA LEU A 3 -18.72 -18.93 4.55
C LEU A 3 -18.24 -20.37 4.31
N ASN A 4 -18.30 -20.83 3.06
CA ASN A 4 -17.81 -22.17 2.74
C ASN A 4 -16.37 -22.27 3.27
N SER A 5 -15.94 -23.46 3.69
CA SER A 5 -14.62 -23.69 4.29
C SER A 5 -13.49 -23.02 3.49
N GLY A 6 -13.60 -23.00 2.16
CA GLY A 6 -12.71 -22.29 1.25
C GLY A 6 -12.72 -20.76 1.41
N SER A 7 -13.89 -20.11 1.46
CA SER A 7 -14.01 -18.65 1.60
C SER A 7 -13.57 -18.16 2.99
N TYR A 8 -13.83 -18.93 4.05
CA TYR A 8 -13.33 -18.63 5.40
C TYR A 8 -11.79 -18.72 5.46
N LYS A 9 -11.21 -19.77 4.88
CA LYS A 9 -9.75 -19.93 4.78
C LYS A 9 -9.11 -18.78 3.99
N ALA A 10 -9.73 -18.37 2.89
CA ALA A 10 -9.29 -17.22 2.10
C ALA A 10 -9.33 -15.91 2.90
N PHE A 11 -10.43 -15.64 3.62
CA PHE A 11 -10.56 -14.45 4.47
C PHE A 11 -9.45 -14.42 5.54
N LYS A 12 -9.25 -15.54 6.26
CA LYS A 12 -8.21 -15.64 7.30
C LYS A 12 -6.80 -15.43 6.73
N ASN A 13 -6.51 -16.04 5.59
CA ASN A 13 -5.21 -15.92 4.94
C ASN A 13 -4.96 -14.49 4.43
N LEU A 14 -5.98 -13.84 3.85
CA LEU A 14 -5.88 -12.44 3.42
C LEU A 14 -5.66 -11.50 4.61
N ALA A 15 -6.36 -11.73 5.72
CA ALA A 15 -6.17 -10.94 6.94
C ALA A 15 -4.76 -11.09 7.51
N LEU A 16 -4.24 -12.32 7.58
CA LEU A 16 -2.86 -12.57 8.04
C LEU A 16 -1.83 -11.95 7.09
N LEU A 17 -2.00 -12.15 5.78
CA LEU A 17 -1.15 -11.55 4.76
C LEU A 17 -1.17 -10.01 4.83
N GLY A 18 -2.36 -9.43 4.98
CA GLY A 18 -2.55 -7.99 5.14
C GLY A 18 -1.87 -7.46 6.40
N ALA A 19 -1.95 -8.17 7.53
CA ALA A 19 -1.27 -7.78 8.77
C ALA A 19 0.26 -7.81 8.63
N VAL A 20 0.81 -8.86 8.03
CA VAL A 20 2.26 -8.96 7.75
C VAL A 20 2.71 -7.86 6.80
N LEU A 21 1.97 -7.65 5.71
CA LEU A 21 2.28 -6.60 4.74
C LEU A 21 2.17 -5.20 5.38
N ALA A 22 1.17 -4.95 6.22
CA ALA A 22 1.04 -3.69 6.95
C ALA A 22 2.26 -3.42 7.84
N LEU A 23 2.76 -4.44 8.55
CA LEU A 23 4.00 -4.32 9.31
C LEU A 23 5.19 -3.95 8.42
N CYS A 24 5.34 -4.60 7.26
CA CYS A 24 6.38 -4.25 6.29
C CYS A 24 6.23 -2.80 5.78
N VAL A 25 5.00 -2.36 5.49
CA VAL A 25 4.71 -1.00 5.02
C VAL A 25 5.09 0.03 6.08
N VAL A 26 4.77 -0.22 7.35
CA VAL A 26 5.13 0.67 8.48
C VAL A 26 6.64 0.77 8.63
N VAL A 27 7.35 -0.36 8.65
CA VAL A 27 8.83 -0.38 8.78
C VAL A 27 9.49 0.32 7.59
N LEU A 28 9.05 0.02 6.35
CA LEU A 28 9.60 0.66 5.17
C LEU A 28 9.25 2.16 5.12
N GLY A 29 8.06 2.55 5.57
CA GLY A 29 7.67 3.96 5.69
C GLY A 29 8.57 4.72 6.66
N ALA A 30 8.87 4.12 7.82
CA ALA A 30 9.84 4.68 8.77
C ALA A 30 11.23 4.81 8.12
N TYR A 31 11.68 3.80 7.38
CA TYR A 31 12.97 3.86 6.66
C TYR A 31 13.00 4.95 5.58
N VAL A 32 11.92 5.13 4.80
CA VAL A 32 11.79 6.21 3.80
C VAL A 32 11.88 7.58 4.48
N ARG A 33 11.23 7.74 5.64
CA ARG A 33 11.29 8.98 6.41
C ARG A 33 12.69 9.26 6.97
N LEU A 34 13.33 8.27 7.57
CA LEU A 34 14.66 8.41 8.18
C LEU A 34 15.79 8.61 7.15
N THR A 35 15.56 8.26 5.88
CA THR A 35 16.53 8.46 4.80
C THR A 35 16.22 9.66 3.90
N ASP A 36 15.32 10.55 4.36
CA ASP A 36 14.83 11.72 3.63
C ASP A 36 14.44 11.41 2.18
N ALA A 37 13.82 10.25 1.98
CA ALA A 37 13.41 9.74 0.68
C ALA A 37 11.93 9.97 0.39
N GLY A 38 11.15 10.53 1.31
CA GLY A 38 9.70 10.74 1.15
C GLY A 38 9.29 11.79 0.11
N LEU A 39 10.25 12.39 -0.60
CA LEU A 39 10.05 13.35 -1.70
C LEU A 39 10.91 12.96 -2.92
N GLY A 40 11.25 11.67 -3.07
CA GLY A 40 12.03 11.14 -4.18
C GLY A 40 11.26 11.05 -5.51
N CYS A 41 9.93 10.93 -5.47
CA CYS A 41 9.05 10.84 -6.64
C CYS A 41 8.04 12.00 -6.68
N PRO A 42 8.09 12.89 -7.70
CA PRO A 42 7.28 14.11 -7.75
C PRO A 42 5.80 13.89 -8.13
N ASP A 43 5.47 12.76 -8.73
CA ASP A 43 4.15 12.39 -9.27
C ASP A 43 3.67 11.06 -8.68
N TRP A 44 2.37 10.73 -8.81
CA TRP A 44 1.75 9.47 -8.40
C TRP A 44 0.68 9.10 -9.44
N PRO A 45 0.46 7.81 -9.81
CA PRO A 45 1.04 6.58 -9.26
C PRO A 45 2.44 6.23 -9.77
N GLY A 46 2.98 7.03 -10.69
CA GLY A 46 4.32 6.86 -11.26
C GLY A 46 5.44 7.49 -10.42
N CYS A 47 6.62 7.59 -11.04
CA CYS A 47 7.77 8.34 -10.57
C CYS A 47 8.53 8.88 -11.80
N TYR A 48 8.60 10.21 -11.92
CA TYR A 48 9.06 10.95 -13.09
C TYR A 48 8.29 10.63 -14.38
N GLY A 49 6.97 10.44 -14.28
CA GLY A 49 6.10 10.17 -15.43
C GLY A 49 6.22 8.74 -15.98
N THR A 50 6.92 7.85 -15.27
CA THR A 50 7.04 6.42 -15.59
C THR A 50 6.58 5.54 -14.43
N MET A 51 6.16 4.30 -14.70
CA MET A 51 5.74 3.35 -13.65
C MET A 51 6.91 2.74 -12.86
N THR A 52 8.15 3.08 -13.21
CA THR A 52 9.35 2.68 -12.48
C THR A 52 10.28 3.87 -12.39
N VAL A 53 11.29 3.78 -11.52
CA VAL A 53 12.28 4.84 -11.38
C VAL A 53 13.20 4.83 -12.62
N PRO A 54 13.52 6.00 -13.22
CA PRO A 54 14.47 6.09 -14.32
C PRO A 54 15.87 5.60 -13.89
N GLN A 55 16.49 4.74 -14.69
CA GLN A 55 17.80 4.14 -14.39
C GLN A 55 18.88 4.44 -15.43
N SER A 56 18.53 4.56 -16.71
CA SER A 56 19.51 4.89 -17.77
C SER A 56 19.77 6.39 -17.83
N GLU A 57 20.96 6.79 -18.28
CA GLU A 57 21.32 8.20 -18.44
C GLU A 57 20.31 8.96 -19.30
N ALA A 58 19.86 8.36 -20.40
CA ALA A 58 18.83 8.94 -21.27
C ALA A 58 17.48 9.11 -20.54
N ALA A 59 17.07 8.14 -19.71
CA ALA A 59 15.83 8.23 -18.93
C ALA A 59 15.94 9.28 -17.82
N ILE A 60 17.09 9.37 -17.15
CA ILE A 60 17.37 10.38 -16.13
C ILE A 60 17.39 11.78 -16.75
N ALA A 61 18.03 11.96 -17.90
CA ALA A 61 18.05 13.23 -18.61
C ALA A 61 16.63 13.68 -19.04
N LYS A 62 15.82 12.73 -19.53
CA LYS A 62 14.40 12.97 -19.85
C LYS A 62 13.57 13.30 -18.61
N ALA A 63 13.79 12.60 -17.51
CA ALA A 63 13.11 12.88 -16.24
C ALA A 63 13.47 14.27 -15.71
N GLN A 64 14.75 14.66 -15.78
CA GLN A 64 15.24 15.95 -15.34
C GLN A 64 14.68 17.10 -16.20
N SER A 65 14.50 16.90 -17.51
CA SER A 65 13.89 17.90 -18.38
C SER A 65 12.38 18.03 -18.19
N ALA A 66 11.69 16.93 -17.88
CA ALA A 66 10.25 16.92 -17.61
C ALA A 66 9.88 17.47 -16.22
N PHE A 67 10.75 17.28 -15.22
CA PHE A 67 10.54 17.71 -13.84
C PHE A 67 11.67 18.63 -13.36
N PRO A 68 11.79 19.86 -13.90
CA PRO A 68 12.95 20.73 -13.67
C PRO A 68 13.13 21.14 -12.19
N ASN A 69 12.05 21.16 -11.41
CA ASN A 69 12.07 21.54 -9.99
C ASN A 69 12.40 20.38 -9.04
N SER A 70 12.62 19.16 -9.55
CA SER A 70 12.93 17.97 -8.75
C SER A 70 14.23 17.36 -9.23
N ALA A 71 15.23 17.30 -8.36
CA ALA A 71 16.49 16.63 -8.68
C ALA A 71 16.27 15.11 -8.72
N VAL A 72 16.64 14.45 -9.83
CA VAL A 72 16.48 13.00 -10.00
C VAL A 72 17.46 12.24 -9.11
N ALA A 73 17.03 11.92 -7.89
CA ALA A 73 17.77 11.11 -6.93
C ALA A 73 17.29 9.65 -6.97
N VAL A 74 17.82 8.84 -7.89
CA VAL A 74 17.39 7.46 -8.17
C VAL A 74 17.24 6.59 -6.92
N GLY A 75 18.19 6.68 -5.97
CA GLY A 75 18.14 5.92 -4.73
C GLY A 75 16.99 6.34 -3.79
N LYS A 76 16.68 7.64 -3.72
CA LYS A 76 15.54 8.14 -2.94
C LYS A 76 14.21 7.77 -3.61
N ALA A 77 14.15 7.93 -4.93
CA ALA A 77 13.01 7.56 -5.75
C ALA A 77 12.64 6.07 -5.59
N TRP A 78 13.62 5.14 -5.60
CA TRP A 78 13.33 3.72 -5.40
C TRP A 78 12.77 3.40 -4.02
N ARG A 79 13.31 4.03 -2.97
CA ARG A 79 12.81 3.82 -1.60
C ARG A 79 11.36 4.28 -1.47
N GLU A 80 11.03 5.46 -2.00
CA GLU A 80 9.67 5.96 -1.98
C GLU A 80 8.72 5.11 -2.84
N MET A 81 9.14 4.78 -4.06
CA MET A 81 8.33 4.01 -5.01
C MET A 81 8.02 2.60 -4.47
N ALA A 82 8.98 1.93 -3.83
CA ALA A 82 8.76 0.64 -3.18
C ALA A 82 7.72 0.75 -2.06
N HIS A 83 7.81 1.77 -1.20
CA HIS A 83 6.82 2.01 -0.15
C HIS A 83 5.41 2.27 -0.72
N ARG A 84 5.31 3.09 -1.77
CA ARG A 84 4.04 3.41 -2.45
C ARG A 84 3.37 2.16 -3.01
N TYR A 85 4.11 1.26 -3.66
CA TYR A 85 3.55 0.03 -4.22
C TYR A 85 3.13 -1.00 -3.17
N LEU A 86 3.89 -1.14 -2.08
CA LEU A 86 3.46 -1.98 -0.96
C LEU A 86 2.20 -1.43 -0.29
N ALA A 87 2.12 -0.11 -0.08
CA ALA A 87 0.94 0.53 0.48
C ALA A 87 -0.29 0.40 -0.42
N GLY A 88 -0.12 0.59 -1.74
CA GLY A 88 -1.21 0.37 -2.71
C GLY A 88 -1.71 -1.08 -2.72
N THR A 89 -0.80 -2.05 -2.70
CA THR A 89 -1.15 -3.48 -2.59
C THR A 89 -1.90 -3.79 -1.29
N LEU A 90 -1.47 -3.22 -0.17
CA LEU A 90 -2.17 -3.35 1.11
C LEU A 90 -3.60 -2.79 1.02
N GLY A 91 -3.80 -1.63 0.39
CA GLY A 91 -5.12 -1.06 0.16
C GLY A 91 -6.05 -2.00 -0.60
N LEU A 92 -5.54 -2.67 -1.65
CA LEU A 92 -6.31 -3.68 -2.39
C LEU A 92 -6.66 -4.91 -1.54
N ILE A 93 -5.75 -5.38 -0.68
CA ILE A 93 -6.01 -6.48 0.26
C ILE A 93 -7.10 -6.09 1.26
N VAL A 94 -7.01 -4.89 1.85
CA VAL A 94 -8.02 -4.38 2.78
C VAL A 94 -9.38 -4.27 2.10
N LEU A 95 -9.43 -3.76 0.86
CA LEU A 95 -10.66 -3.72 0.08
C LEU A 95 -11.25 -5.11 -0.17
N ALA A 96 -10.41 -6.10 -0.50
CA ALA A 96 -10.85 -7.48 -0.69
C ALA A 96 -11.43 -8.08 0.61
N ILE A 97 -10.75 -7.88 1.75
CA ILE A 97 -11.24 -8.29 3.07
C ILE A 97 -12.58 -7.63 3.38
N PHE A 98 -12.71 -6.32 3.12
CA PHE A 98 -13.95 -5.57 3.32
C PHE A 98 -15.09 -6.15 2.49
N VAL A 99 -14.89 -6.40 1.19
CA VAL A 99 -15.92 -6.95 0.30
C VAL A 99 -16.34 -8.36 0.75
N LEU A 100 -15.39 -9.22 1.11
CA LEU A 100 -15.67 -10.57 1.59
C LEU A 100 -16.43 -10.54 2.93
N GLY A 101 -16.00 -9.70 3.87
CA GLY A 101 -16.66 -9.51 5.16
C GLY A 101 -18.07 -8.93 4.99
N TRP A 102 -18.25 -7.95 4.11
CA TRP A 102 -19.55 -7.35 3.82
C TRP A 102 -20.53 -8.35 3.22
N LYS A 103 -20.08 -9.23 2.32
CA LYS A 103 -20.94 -10.30 1.77
C LYS A 103 -21.33 -11.32 2.84
N ALA A 104 -20.43 -11.61 3.78
CA ALA A 104 -20.69 -12.57 4.86
C ALA A 104 -21.41 -11.96 6.09
N ARG A 105 -21.62 -10.64 6.14
CA ARG A 105 -22.13 -9.91 7.32
C ARG A 105 -23.50 -10.36 7.82
N ARG A 106 -24.35 -10.90 6.95
CA ARG A 106 -25.69 -11.38 7.34
C ARG A 106 -25.65 -12.71 8.09
N GLU A 107 -24.51 -13.40 8.04
CA GLU A 107 -24.34 -14.76 8.54
C GLU A 107 -23.34 -14.85 9.67
N ILE A 108 -22.36 -13.94 9.68
CA ILE A 108 -21.48 -13.70 10.81
C ILE A 108 -22.28 -12.91 11.85
N LYS A 109 -22.79 -13.59 12.89
CA LYS A 109 -23.23 -12.93 14.13
C LYS A 109 -22.00 -12.31 14.82
N SER A 110 -21.54 -11.19 14.30
CA SER A 110 -20.53 -10.36 14.94
C SER A 110 -21.20 -9.64 16.11
N SER A 111 -20.59 -9.70 17.30
CA SER A 111 -21.06 -8.92 18.46
C SER A 111 -20.99 -7.43 18.10
N SER A 112 -22.14 -6.77 18.05
CA SER A 112 -22.30 -5.36 17.63
C SER A 112 -21.54 -4.36 18.52
N TRP A 113 -21.03 -4.81 19.66
CA TRP A 113 -20.38 -3.97 20.66
C TRP A 113 -18.96 -3.56 20.27
N THR A 114 -18.21 -4.42 19.56
CA THR A 114 -16.81 -4.15 19.18
C THR A 114 -16.63 -2.98 18.19
N PRO A 115 -17.43 -2.83 17.10
CA PRO A 115 -17.33 -1.64 16.26
C PRO A 115 -17.89 -0.38 16.95
N SER A 116 -18.85 -0.53 17.86
CA SER A 116 -19.47 0.62 18.57
C SER A 116 -18.50 1.26 19.56
N PHE A 117 -17.66 0.47 20.24
CA PHE A 117 -16.64 1.00 21.16
C PHE A 117 -15.54 1.80 20.44
N LEU A 118 -15.17 1.39 19.22
CA LEU A 118 -14.20 2.11 18.38
C LEU A 118 -14.70 3.45 17.83
N LEU A 119 -16.01 3.68 17.80
CA LEU A 119 -16.60 4.96 17.36
C LEU A 119 -16.75 5.97 18.51
N VAL A 120 -16.62 5.53 19.77
CA VAL A 120 -16.82 6.35 20.97
C VAL A 120 -15.48 6.73 21.64
N LEU A 121 -14.42 5.97 21.37
CA LEU A 121 -13.02 6.33 21.67
C LEU A 121 -12.48 7.35 20.66
#